data_AF-A0A9X0AS02-F1
#
_entry.id   AF-A0A9X0AS02-F1
#
_cell.length_a   1.000
_cell.length_b   1.000
_cell.length_c   1.000
_cell.angle_alpha   90.00
_cell.angle_beta   90.00
_cell.angle_gamma   90.00
#
_symmetry.space_group_name_H-M   'P 1'
#
loop_
_entity.id
_entity.type
_entity.pdbx_description
1 polymer ?
#
loop_
_entity_poly.entity_id
_entity_poly.type
_entity_poly.pdbx_seq_one_letter_code
_entity_poly.pdbx_strand_id
1 'polypeptide(L)' 'MRSPEFFDEEGKWIAEISIMEDMSLEKSELRLRGKNKDMFLELMQGMLQWRPEDRKTARQLIDDPWLNQVVE' A
#
# COMPACT_ATOMS: atom_id res chain seq x y z
N MET A 1 -7.92 -10.75 21.13
CA MET A 1 -8.32 -9.90 19.98
C MET A 1 -8.09 -8.47 20.40
N ARG A 2 -7.34 -7.67 19.64
CA ARG A 2 -7.02 -6.27 20.02
C ARG A 2 -8.11 -5.28 19.62
N SER A 3 -9.25 -5.73 19.09
CA SER A 3 -10.35 -4.87 18.63
C SER A 3 -10.80 -3.83 19.66
N PRO A 4 -10.95 -4.16 20.96
CA PRO A 4 -11.34 -3.17 21.97
C PRO A 4 -10.29 -2.07 22.23
N GLU A 5 -9.05 -2.24 21.74
CA GLU A 5 -8.01 -1.22 21.84
C GLU A 5 -8.15 -0.14 20.74
N PHE A 6 -8.91 -0.43 19.68
CA PHE A 6 -9.00 0.42 18.49
C PHE A 6 -10.43 0.83 18.12
N PHE A 7 -11.43 0.08 18.56
CA PHE A 7 -12.84 0.30 18.27
C PHE A 7 -13.68 0.26 19.53
N ASP A 8 -14.68 1.14 19.64
CA ASP A 8 -15.70 1.06 20.67
C ASP A 8 -16.71 -0.07 20.39
N GLU A 9 -17.66 -0.26 21.31
CA GLU A 9 -18.71 -1.27 21.19
C GLU A 9 -19.64 -1.05 19.99
N GLU A 10 -19.69 0.17 19.45
CA GLU A 10 -20.46 0.51 18.24
C GLU A 10 -19.62 0.35 16.95
N GLY A 11 -18.35 -0.04 17.06
CA GLY A 11 -17.44 -0.24 15.93
C GLY A 11 -16.81 1.04 15.39
N LYS A 12 -16.88 2.15 16.13
CA LYS A 12 -16.22 3.41 15.77
C LYS A 12 -14.76 3.38 16.20
N TRP A 13 -13.89 3.89 15.34
CA TRP A 13 -12.46 4.04 15.65
C TRP A 13 -12.24 5.01 16.83
N ILE A 14 -11.52 4.55 17.85
CA ILE A 14 -11.25 5.31 19.10
C ILE A 14 -9.76 5.53 19.38
N ALA A 15 -8.86 4.90 18.64
CA ALA A 15 -7.43 5.04 18.91
C ALA A 15 -6.86 6.34 18.33
N GLU A 16 -6.33 7.21 19.19
CA GLU A 16 -5.46 8.31 18.76
C GLU A 16 -4.06 7.77 18.48
N ILE A 17 -3.87 7.24 17.27
CA ILE A 17 -2.55 6.84 16.78
C ILE A 17 -2.00 8.00 15.95
N SER A 18 -0.87 8.55 16.37
CA SER A 18 -0.14 9.48 15.52
C SER A 18 0.32 8.75 14.27
N ILE A 19 -0.05 9.28 13.10
CA ILE A 19 0.50 8.80 11.83
C ILE A 19 1.98 9.15 11.86
N MET A 20 2.84 8.14 12.00
CA MET A 20 4.29 8.39 12.02
C MET A 20 4.70 8.82 10.61
N GLU A 21 5.25 10.02 10.47
CA GLU A 21 5.63 10.62 9.17
C GLU A 21 6.76 9.84 8.45
N ASP A 22 7.46 8.96 9.17
CA ASP A 22 8.51 8.10 8.65
C ASP A 22 8.01 6.75 8.11
N MET A 23 6.77 6.34 8.43
CA MET A 23 6.16 5.13 7.90
C MET A 23 5.41 5.38 6.59
N SER A 24 6.17 5.59 5.50
CA SER A 24 5.62 5.63 4.15
C SER A 24 6.05 4.39 3.34
N LEU A 25 5.26 4.03 2.33
CA LEU A 25 5.57 2.91 1.43
C LEU A 25 6.88 3.19 0.68
N GLU A 26 7.07 4.44 0.26
CA GLU A 26 8.27 4.93 -0.41
C GLU A 26 9.51 4.79 0.47
N LYS A 27 9.40 5.11 1.76
CA LYS A 27 10.51 4.98 2.73
C LYS A 27 10.81 3.52 3.07
N SER A 28 9.80 2.65 2.99
CA SER A 28 9.95 1.21 3.28
C SER A 28 10.71 0.45 2.19
N GLU A 29 10.64 0.91 0.94
CA GLU A 29 11.40 0.32 -0.18
C GLU A 29 12.84 0.86 -0.23
N LEU A 30 13.80 0.05 0.21
CA LEU A 30 15.21 0.45 0.37
C LEU A 30 16.13 -0.04 -0.77
N ARG A 31 15.69 -0.98 -1.60
CA ARG A 31 16.52 -1.68 -2.59
C ARG A 31 16.47 -1.00 -3.95
N LEU A 32 15.26 -0.70 -4.43
CA LEU A 32 15.06 -0.07 -5.73
C LEU A 32 15.41 1.41 -5.68
N ARG A 33 15.79 1.99 -6.82
CA ARG A 33 16.12 3.42 -6.96
C ARG A 33 15.60 3.97 -8.28
N GLY A 34 15.42 5.30 -8.32
CA GLY A 34 14.97 6.03 -9.50
C GLY A 34 13.69 5.46 -10.09
N LYS A 35 13.58 5.48 -11.41
CA LYS A 35 12.39 5.06 -12.16
C LYS A 35 11.91 3.63 -11.83
N ASN A 36 12.84 2.71 -11.58
CA ASN A 36 12.48 1.34 -11.21
C ASN A 36 11.73 1.28 -9.86
N LYS A 37 12.14 2.11 -8.89
CA LYS A 37 11.42 2.25 -7.62
C LYS A 37 10.05 2.87 -7.82
N ASP A 38 9.96 3.93 -8.62
CA ASP A 38 8.70 4.64 -8.84
C ASP A 38 7.65 3.71 -9.47
N MET A 39 8.03 2.98 -10.51
CA MET A 39 7.16 1.99 -11.18
C MET A 39 6.75 0.86 -10.23
N PHE A 40 7.66 0.36 -9.38
CA PHE A 40 7.31 -0.64 -8.37
C PHE A 40 6.27 -0.11 -7.37
N LEU A 41 6.46 1.12 -6.91
CA LEU A 41 5.56 1.72 -5.93
C LEU A 41 4.17 1.97 -6.52
N GLU A 42 4.07 2.30 -7.81
CA GLU A 42 2.78 2.40 -8.53
C GLU A 42 2.04 1.05 -8.58
N LEU A 43 2.75 -0.04 -8.87
CA LEU A 43 2.20 -1.39 -8.81
C LEU A 43 1.68 -1.71 -7.40
N MET A 44 2.51 -1.47 -6.38
CA MET A 44 2.17 -1.76 -4.99
C MET A 44 1.00 -0.92 -4.48
N GLN A 45 0.91 0.35 -4.86
CA GLN A 45 -0.26 1.19 -4.58
C GLN A 45 -1.53 0.58 -5.16
N GLY A 46 -1.49 -0.04 -6.34
CA GLY A 46 -2.64 -0.76 -6.89
C GLY A 46 -3.08 -1.97 -6.07
N MET A 47 -2.16 -2.63 -5.37
CA MET A 47 -2.44 -3.80 -4.52
C MET A 47 -2.86 -3.42 -3.09
N LEU A 48 -2.18 -2.44 -2.50
CA LEU A 48 -2.28 -2.07 -1.09
C LEU A 48 -3.38 -1.03 -0.83
N GLN A 49 -4.61 -1.38 -1.23
CA GLN A 49 -5.79 -0.55 -1.00
C GLN A 49 -6.54 -1.01 0.24
N TRP A 50 -6.87 -0.03 1.11
CA TRP A 50 -7.67 -0.23 2.33
C TRP A 50 -9.07 -0.72 2.00
N ARG A 51 -9.71 -0.09 1.00
CA ARG A 51 -10.99 -0.51 0.47
C ARG A 51 -10.77 -1.63 -0.55
N PRO A 52 -11.41 -2.79 -0.40
CA PRO A 52 -11.28 -3.89 -1.35
C PRO A 52 -11.67 -3.50 -2.78
N GLU A 53 -12.62 -2.57 -2.93
CA GLU A 53 -13.17 -2.14 -4.22
C GLU A 53 -12.16 -1.32 -5.04
N ASP A 54 -11.27 -0.60 -4.35
CA ASP A 54 -10.21 0.19 -4.99
C ASP A 54 -9.01 -0.69 -5.39
N ARG A 55 -8.94 -1.92 -4.87
CA ARG A 55 -7.84 -2.85 -5.13
C ARG A 55 -7.87 -3.36 -6.56
N LYS A 56 -6.77 -3.18 -7.28
CA LYS A 56 -6.60 -3.78 -8.61
C LYS A 56 -6.63 -5.31 -8.49
N THR A 57 -7.33 -5.94 -9.42
CA THR A 57 -7.37 -7.41 -9.53
C THR A 57 -6.07 -7.96 -10.08
N ALA A 58 -5.77 -9.24 -9.84
CA ALA A 58 -4.61 -9.92 -10.42
C ALA A 58 -4.57 -9.80 -11.96
N ARG A 59 -5.74 -9.85 -12.61
CA ARG A 59 -5.86 -9.69 -14.07
C ARG A 59 -5.47 -8.29 -14.53
N GLN A 60 -5.72 -7.24 -13.75
CA GLN A 60 -5.30 -5.88 -14.10
C GLN A 60 -3.82 -5.63 -13.79
N LEU A 61 -3.28 -6.33 -12.78
CA LEU A 61 -1.90 -6.16 -12.34
C LEU A 61 -0.90 -6.88 -13.25
N ILE A 62 -1.29 -7.98 -13.91
CA ILE A 62 -0.37 -8.79 -14.73
C ILE A 62 0.24 -7.98 -15.90
N ASP A 63 -0.48 -6.97 -16.39
CA ASP A 63 -0.06 -6.13 -17.51
C ASP A 63 0.78 -4.92 -17.05
N ASP A 64 1.10 -4.82 -15.76
CA ASP A 64 1.84 -3.68 -15.21
C ASP A 64 3.24 -3.56 -15.83
N PRO A 65 3.67 -2.35 -16.24
CA PRO A 65 4.97 -2.13 -16.87
C PRO A 65 6.17 -2.58 -16.03
N TRP A 66 6.06 -2.54 -14.69
CA TRP A 66 7.12 -2.98 -13.80
C TRP A 66 7.35 -4.51 -13.87
N LEU A 67 6.26 -5.28 -13.97
CA LEU A 67 6.34 -6.75 -14.12
C LEU A 67 6.82 -7.16 -15.51
N ASN A 68 6.42 -6.42 -16.55
CA ASN A 68 6.73 -6.73 -17.94
C ASN A 68 8.04 -6.10 -18.45
N GLN A 69 8.93 -5.69 -17.55
CA GLN A 69 10.30 -5.22 -17.83
C GLN A 69 10.41 -4.08 -18.86
N VAL A 70 9.46 -3.14 -18.89
CA VAL A 70 9.67 -1.86 -19.60
C VAL A 70 10.50 -0.90 -18.72
N VAL A 71 11.58 -1.43 -18.15
CA VAL A 71 12.51 -0.72 -17.28
C VAL A 71 13.85 -0.71 -18.01
N GLU A 72 14.06 0.31 -18.84
CA GLU A 72 15.41 0.69 -19.31
C GLU A 72 16.32 1.10 -18.15
#